data_AF-A0A959GUI5-F1
#
_entry.id   AF-A0A959GUI5-F1
#
_cell.length_a   1.000
_cell.length_b   1.000
_cell.length_c   1.000
_cell.angle_alpha   90.00
_cell.angle_beta   90.00
_cell.angle_gamma   90.00
#
_symmetry.space_group_name_H-M   'P 1'
#
loop_
_entity.id
_entity.type
_entity.pdbx_description
1 polymer ?
#
loop_
_entity_poly.entity_id
_entity_poly.type
_entity_poly.pdbx_seq_one_letter_code
_entity_poly.pdbx_strand_id
1 'polypeptide(L)' 'VGGGASVYFWNYRVYLGEKYANTTVGIQGYLGLDLALPNVPLNVTADWVPTFFFNGYLSGFGAGFGSVGVRYILAR' A
#
# COMPACT_ATOMS: atom_id res chain seq x y z
N VAL A 1 11.23 -2.79 8.37
CA VAL A 1 10.31 -1.68 8.69
C VAL A 1 10.74 -0.43 7.95
N GLY A 2 9.79 0.43 7.56
CA GLY A 2 10.09 1.64 6.78
C GLY A 2 8.98 2.69 6.86
N GLY A 3 9.19 3.82 6.20
CA GLY A 3 8.20 4.89 6.09
C GLY A 3 8.29 5.55 4.71
N GLY A 4 7.20 6.18 4.27
CA GLY A 4 7.13 6.83 2.97
C GLY A 4 6.03 7.89 2.88
N ALA A 5 6.03 8.64 1.78
CA ALA A 5 4.94 9.53 1.39
C ALA A 5 4.19 8.92 0.20
N SER A 6 2.98 9.41 -0.06
CA SER A 6 2.13 8.92 -1.15
C SER A 6 1.32 10.02 -1.81
N VAL A 7 0.99 9.75 -3.07
CA VAL A 7 0.01 10.49 -3.86
C VAL A 7 -0.92 9.46 -4.51
N TYR A 8 -2.20 9.54 -4.19
CA TYR A 8 -3.26 8.65 -4.68
C TYR A 8 -4.12 9.41 -5.67
N PHE A 9 -4.34 8.83 -6.85
CA PHE A 9 -5.29 9.31 -7.85
C PHE A 9 -6.48 8.36 -7.89
N TRP A 10 -7.68 8.89 -7.71
CA TRP A 10 -8.88 8.06 -7.66
C TRP A 10 -10.08 8.80 -8.23
N ASN A 11 -11.04 8.02 -8.71
CA ASN A 11 -12.30 8.52 -9.23
C ASN A 11 -13.45 7.55 -8.91
N TYR A 12 -14.66 8.07 -8.75
CA TYR A 12 -15.86 7.28 -8.60
C TYR A 12 -17.04 7.91 -9.33
N ARG A 13 -18.03 7.07 -9.65
CA ARG A 13 -19.30 7.49 -10.26
C ARG A 13 -20.40 7.26 -9.25
N VAL A 14 -21.21 8.29 -9.02
CA VAL A 14 -22.48 8.13 -8.28
C VAL A 14 -23.57 7.77 -9.30
N TYR A 15 -24.59 7.02 -8.89
CA TYR A 15 -25.68 6.51 -9.73
C TYR A 15 -26.39 7.57 -10.60
N LEU A 16 -26.24 8.87 -10.27
CA LEU A 16 -26.79 10.02 -11.01
C LEU A 16 -25.84 10.64 -12.05
N GLY A 17 -24.71 9.99 -12.37
CA GLY A 17 -23.83 10.41 -13.45
C GLY A 17 -22.74 11.42 -13.05
N GLU A 18 -22.76 11.91 -11.81
CA GLU A 18 -21.69 12.76 -11.28
C GLU A 18 -20.38 11.96 -11.17
N LYS A 19 -19.34 12.50 -11.80
CA LYS A 19 -17.97 11.97 -11.76
C LYS A 19 -17.17 12.82 -10.79
N TYR A 20 -16.66 12.19 -9.75
CA TYR A 20 -15.72 12.83 -8.84
C TYR A 20 -14.34 12.23 -9.10
N ALA A 21 -13.37 13.10 -9.38
CA ALA A 21 -11.96 12.76 -9.47
C ALA A 21 -11.21 13.60 -8.43
N ASN A 22 -10.28 12.98 -7.72
CA ASN A 22 -9.53 13.67 -6.69
C ASN A 22 -8.11 13.10 -6.56
N THR A 23 -7.25 13.92 -5.98
CA THR A 23 -5.88 13.56 -5.62
C THR A 23 -5.75 13.67 -4.12
N THR A 24 -5.25 12.61 -3.49
CA THR A 24 -5.02 12.55 -2.05
C THR A 24 -3.54 12.37 -1.78
N VAL A 25 -2.99 13.12 -0.84
CA VAL A 25 -1.60 12.96 -0.37
C VAL A 25 -1.59 12.43 1.06
N GLY A 26 -0.55 11.67 1.40
CA GLY A 26 -0.44 11.06 2.73
C GLY A 26 0.96 10.57 3.08
N ILE A 27 1.14 10.18 4.33
CA ILE A 27 2.32 9.47 4.84
C ILE A 27 1.97 8.02 5.19
N GLN A 28 2.93 7.12 5.07
CA GLN A 28 2.77 5.69 5.24
C GLN A 28 3.86 5.13 6.15
N GLY A 29 3.49 4.18 7.01
CA GLY A 29 4.41 3.26 7.66
C GLY A 29 4.40 1.91 6.95
N TYR A 30 5.50 1.17 7.03
CA TYR A 30 5.63 -0.18 6.48
C TYR A 30 6.14 -1.14 7.54
N LEU A 31 5.29 -2.09 7.93
CA LEU A 31 5.58 -3.11 8.93
C LEU A 31 5.41 -4.47 8.28
N GLY A 32 6.53 -5.15 8.02
CA GLY A 32 6.58 -6.31 7.15
C GLY A 32 7.25 -7.54 7.75
N LEU A 33 6.74 -8.70 7.35
CA LEU A 33 7.42 -10.00 7.48
C LEU A 33 8.16 -10.28 6.18
N ASP A 34 9.40 -10.77 6.30
CA ASP A 34 10.28 -11.09 5.18
C ASP A 34 10.86 -12.50 5.38
N LEU A 35 10.46 -13.44 4.51
CA LEU A 35 10.71 -14.87 4.66
C LEU A 35 11.39 -15.45 3.41
N ALA A 36 12.67 -15.77 3.51
CA ALA A 36 13.37 -16.57 2.50
C ALA A 36 13.09 -18.07 2.72
N LEU A 37 12.55 -18.75 1.70
CA LEU A 37 12.24 -20.16 1.79
C LEU A 37 13.53 -21.00 1.79
N PRO A 38 13.70 -21.94 2.73
CA PRO A 38 14.99 -22.61 2.92
C PRO A 38 15.40 -23.57 1.80
N ASN A 39 14.47 -24.04 0.96
CA ASN A 39 14.73 -25.06 -0.07
C ASN A 39 14.34 -24.62 -1.48
N VAL A 40 13.90 -23.37 -1.65
CA VAL A 40 13.49 -22.81 -2.94
C VAL A 40 14.09 -21.41 -3.02
N PRO A 41 14.64 -20.97 -4.16
CA PRO A 41 15.18 -19.61 -4.34
C PRO A 41 14.06 -18.56 -4.41
N LEU A 42 13.13 -18.58 -3.46
CA LEU A 42 12.01 -17.67 -3.36
C LEU A 42 11.99 -17.01 -1.99
N ASN A 43 11.68 -15.72 -1.99
CA ASN A 43 11.44 -14.90 -0.83
C ASN A 43 10.00 -14.39 -0.88
N VAL A 44 9.29 -14.47 0.24
CA VAL A 44 7.90 -14.02 0.38
C VAL A 44 7.85 -12.92 1.41
N THR A 45 7.07 -11.88 1.09
CA THR A 45 6.86 -10.72 1.96
C THR A 45 5.37 -10.47 2.17
N ALA A 46 5.04 -10.01 3.36
CA ALA A 46 3.72 -9.51 3.71
C ALA A 46 3.87 -8.27 4.59
N ASP A 47 3.37 -7.13 4.12
CA ASP A 47 3.47 -5.84 4.78
C ASP A 47 2.09 -5.31 5.17
N TRP A 48 1.99 -4.81 6.40
CA TRP A 48 0.93 -3.92 6.83
C TRP A 48 1.38 -2.47 6.61
N VAL A 49 0.51 -1.67 5.98
CA VAL A 49 0.82 -0.30 5.54
C VAL A 49 -0.15 0.70 6.18
N PRO A 50 0.02 1.05 7.47
CA PRO A 50 -0.77 2.12 8.07
C PRO A 50 -0.50 3.44 7.34
N THR A 51 -1.57 4.15 6.97
CA THR A 51 -1.50 5.36 6.15
C THR A 51 -2.26 6.50 6.83
N PHE A 52 -1.71 7.70 6.83
CA PHE A 52 -2.42 8.92 7.22
C PHE A 52 -2.56 9.86 6.03
N PHE A 53 -3.80 10.10 5.61
CA PHE A 53 -4.14 10.97 4.49
C PHE A 53 -4.48 12.38 4.98
N PHE A 54 -3.90 13.39 4.34
CA PHE A 54 -4.11 14.79 4.72
C PHE A 54 -5.36 15.42 4.08
N ASN A 55 -5.90 14.83 3.00
CA ASN A 55 -7.02 15.40 2.25
C ASN A 55 -7.84 14.35 1.48
N GLY A 56 -8.97 14.80 0.92
CA GLY A 56 -9.87 13.97 0.11
C GLY A 56 -10.83 13.13 0.94
N TYR A 57 -11.65 12.33 0.27
CA TYR A 57 -12.72 11.54 0.91
C TYR A 57 -12.20 10.51 1.93
N LEU A 58 -10.98 10.02 1.73
CA LEU A 58 -10.30 9.07 2.61
C LEU A 58 -9.40 9.77 3.65
N SER A 59 -9.58 11.07 3.93
CA SER A 59 -8.76 11.80 4.90
C SER A 59 -8.75 11.16 6.29
N GLY A 60 -7.60 11.21 6.97
CA GLY A 60 -7.40 10.62 8.29
C GLY A 60 -6.57 9.35 8.26
N PHE A 61 -6.61 8.60 9.37
CA PHE A 61 -5.84 7.36 9.53
C PHE A 61 -6.57 6.16 8.91
N GLY A 62 -5.88 5.42 8.06
CA GLY A 62 -6.31 4.15 7.47
C GLY A 62 -5.35 3.02 7.80
N ALA A 63 -5.86 1.96 8.42
CA ALA A 63 -5.11 0.75 8.76
C ALA A 63 -5.35 -0.41 7.77
N GLY A 64 -6.13 -0.18 6.70
CA GLY A 64 -6.60 -1.23 5.79
C GLY A 64 -5.70 -1.53 4.60
N PHE A 65 -4.51 -0.92 4.50
CA PHE A 65 -3.60 -1.12 3.38
C PHE A 65 -2.50 -2.12 3.72
N GLY A 66 -2.04 -2.83 2.69
CA GLY A 66 -0.99 -3.83 2.81
C GLY A 66 -0.41 -4.21 1.45
N SER A 67 0.69 -4.94 1.47
CA SER A 67 1.30 -5.54 0.29
C SER A 67 1.69 -6.99 0.55
N VAL A 68 1.67 -7.77 -0.51
CA VAL A 68 2.30 -9.10 -0.55
C VAL A 68 3.25 -9.14 -1.74
N GLY A 69 4.39 -9.81 -1.59
CA GLY A 69 5.39 -9.89 -2.64
C GLY A 69 6.07 -11.24 -2.68
N VAL A 70 6.42 -11.68 -3.88
CA VAL A 70 7.25 -12.87 -4.12
C VAL A 70 8.45 -12.44 -4.96
N ARG A 71 9.66 -12.79 -4.51
CA ARG A 71 10.93 -12.43 -5.17
C ARG A 71 11.76 -13.69 -5.41
N TYR A 72 12.35 -13.78 -6.59
CA TYR A 72 13.31 -14.83 -6.90
C TYR A 72 14.71 -14.43 -6.42
N ILE A 73 15.42 -15.36 -5.79
CA ILE A 73 16.79 -15.17 -5.28
C ILE A 73 17.77 -15.75 -6.32
N LEU A 74 18.48 -14.88 -7.05
CA LEU A 74 19.38 -15.27 -8.14
C LEU A 74 20.68 -15.93 -7.66
N ALA A 75 21.18 -15.54 -6.49
CA ALA A 75 22.36 -16.12 -5.87
C ALA A 75 22.08 -16.25 -4.37
N ARG A 76 22.39 -17.42 -3.81
CA ARG A 76 22.25 -17.71 -2.39
C ARG A 76 23.60 -18.08 -1.79
#